data_AF-A0ABC9NHU1-F1
#
_entry.id   AF-A0ABC9NHU1-F1
#
_cell.length_a   1.000
_cell.length_b   1.000
_cell.length_c   1.000
_cell.angle_alpha   90.00
_cell.angle_beta   90.00
_cell.angle_gamma   90.00
#
_symmetry.space_group_name_H-M   'P 1'
#
loop_
_entity.id
_entity.type
_entity.pdbx_description
1 polymer ?
#
loop_
_entity_poly.entity_id
_entity_poly.type
_entity_poly.pdbx_seq_one_letter_code
_entity_poly.pdbx_strand_id
1 'polypeptide(L)'
;MKNYISRPLYIRRIEPFIDKSIIKVITGQRRIGKSYILLQISDIIKKNIPEANIIFVDKEQLAFTEIRNYMDLYQYVLKKVTGHNHNYLFVDEIQEIEEFQLCLRSLLNENKCDIYCTGSNAKMLSSELATQLAGRYIEFPIHSLSYGEFLTFNQCQDSTESLKLYLTFGGMPYIHNLTMDKNVIFEYLRNVYSTILLKDVVARESIRNVSFLENLVAYLIDNTGSLFSAQNISKYLKSQHVNIPTQTILNYLKALCNSFLLFYKNQRAENPKG
;
A
#
# COMPACT_ATOMS: atom_id res chain seq x y z
N MET A 1 2.27 -25.22 1.80
CA MET A 1 2.94 -23.92 1.61
C MET A 1 2.20 -23.17 0.52
N LYS A 2 1.86 -21.90 0.72
CA LYS A 2 1.30 -21.08 -0.37
C LYS A 2 2.40 -20.84 -1.40
N ASN A 3 2.15 -21.09 -2.67
CA ASN A 3 3.09 -20.76 -3.73
C ASN A 3 3.12 -19.23 -3.90
N TYR A 4 4.29 -18.63 -3.68
CA TYR A 4 4.55 -17.23 -3.98
C TYR A 4 5.94 -17.08 -4.61
N ILE A 5 6.12 -16.04 -5.42
CA ILE A 5 7.43 -15.68 -5.97
C ILE A 5 8.11 -14.75 -4.97
N SER A 6 9.33 -15.09 -4.59
CA SER A 6 10.06 -14.32 -3.57
C SER A 6 10.46 -12.94 -4.08
N ARG A 7 10.36 -11.93 -3.21
CA ARG A 7 10.87 -10.57 -3.46
C ARG A 7 12.00 -10.24 -2.47
N PRO A 8 13.21 -10.80 -2.67
CA PRO A 8 14.26 -10.85 -1.65
C PRO A 8 14.75 -9.49 -1.18
N LEU A 9 14.67 -8.45 -2.01
CA LEU A 9 15.06 -7.09 -1.64
C LEU A 9 14.26 -6.57 -0.43
N TYR A 10 12.94 -6.79 -0.42
CA TYR A 10 12.10 -6.34 0.70
C TYR A 10 12.27 -7.21 1.92
N ILE A 11 12.43 -8.52 1.73
CA ILE A 11 12.68 -9.46 2.83
C ILE A 11 13.95 -9.08 3.58
N ARG A 12 15.08 -8.87 2.88
CA ARG A 12 16.36 -8.45 3.48
C ARG A 12 16.27 -7.11 4.20
N ARG A 13 15.36 -6.23 3.81
CA ARG A 13 15.13 -4.93 4.49
C ARG A 13 14.34 -5.09 5.78
N ILE A 14 13.38 -6.03 5.83
CA ILE A 14 12.47 -6.22 6.97
C ILE A 14 13.10 -7.17 8.02
N GLU A 15 13.80 -8.20 7.57
CA GLU A 15 14.37 -9.26 8.41
C GLU A 15 15.23 -8.76 9.60
N PRO A 16 16.08 -7.72 9.47
CA PRO A 16 16.85 -7.19 10.60
C PRO A 16 16.01 -6.63 11.75
N PHE A 17 14.74 -6.34 11.49
CA PHE A 17 13.81 -5.78 12.47
C PHE A 17 12.98 -6.86 13.18
N ILE A 18 13.09 -8.14 12.80
CA ILE A 18 12.43 -9.24 13.50
C ILE A 18 12.85 -9.25 14.98
N ASP A 19 11.88 -9.47 15.87
CA ASP A 19 12.04 -9.44 17.34
C ASP A 19 12.49 -8.09 17.93
N LYS A 20 12.50 -7.02 17.12
CA LYS A 20 12.71 -5.66 17.63
C LYS A 20 11.39 -5.04 18.06
N SER A 21 11.41 -4.33 19.19
CA SER A 21 10.27 -3.58 19.75
C SER A 21 9.96 -2.31 18.94
N ILE A 22 9.61 -2.52 17.67
CA ILE A 22 9.20 -1.52 16.70
C ILE A 22 8.18 -2.15 15.76
N ILE A 23 7.11 -1.41 15.44
CA ILE A 23 6.05 -1.89 14.55
C ILE A 23 6.53 -1.80 13.10
N LYS A 24 6.41 -2.89 12.33
CA LYS A 24 6.77 -2.91 10.90
C LYS A 24 5.54 -2.61 10.08
N VAL A 25 5.51 -1.44 9.44
CA VAL A 25 4.40 -1.02 8.59
C VAL A 25 4.81 -1.17 7.13
N ILE A 26 4.11 -2.03 6.40
CA ILE A 26 4.35 -2.30 4.99
C ILE A 26 3.32 -1.55 4.15
N THR A 27 3.76 -0.55 3.39
CA THR A 27 2.86 0.32 2.64
C THR A 27 3.01 0.15 1.14
N GLY A 28 2.02 0.66 0.41
CA GLY A 28 2.05 0.78 -1.04
C GLY A 28 0.72 0.43 -1.67
N GLN A 29 0.65 0.62 -2.99
CA GLN A 29 -0.57 0.46 -3.77
C GLN A 29 -1.24 -0.91 -3.60
N ARG A 30 -2.55 -0.97 -3.83
CA ARG A 30 -3.30 -2.22 -3.91
C ARG A 30 -2.70 -3.14 -5.00
N ARG A 31 -2.76 -4.46 -4.80
CA ARG A 31 -2.26 -5.50 -5.73
C ARG A 31 -0.74 -5.60 -5.95
N ILE A 32 0.10 -4.84 -5.25
CA ILE A 32 1.58 -4.93 -5.37
C ILE A 32 2.23 -6.09 -4.59
N GLY A 33 1.43 -6.91 -3.90
CA GLY A 33 1.92 -8.09 -3.17
C GLY A 33 2.33 -7.86 -1.71
N LYS A 34 1.83 -6.81 -1.03
CA LYS A 34 2.10 -6.56 0.40
C LYS A 34 1.75 -7.76 1.30
N SER A 35 0.57 -8.34 1.13
CA SER A 35 0.11 -9.53 1.85
C SER A 35 1.06 -10.72 1.66
N TYR A 36 1.62 -10.87 0.46
CA TYR A 36 2.60 -11.91 0.16
C TYR A 36 3.97 -11.65 0.80
N ILE A 37 4.33 -10.39 1.07
CA ILE A 37 5.50 -10.07 1.90
C ILE A 37 5.25 -10.47 3.35
N LEU A 38 4.07 -10.18 3.93
CA LEU A 38 3.73 -10.65 5.28
C LEU A 38 3.81 -12.18 5.39
N LEU A 39 3.24 -12.90 4.42
CA LEU A 39 3.30 -14.37 4.37
C LEU A 39 4.73 -14.88 4.32
N GLN A 40 5.58 -14.30 3.46
CA GLN A 40 7.01 -14.64 3.38
C GLN A 40 7.72 -14.44 4.71
N ILE A 41 7.51 -13.30 5.37
CA ILE A 41 8.11 -13.02 6.67
C ILE A 41 7.60 -14.02 7.71
N SER A 42 6.30 -14.35 7.71
CA SER A 42 5.74 -15.34 8.64
C SER A 42 6.32 -16.74 8.44
N ASP A 43 6.56 -17.15 7.19
CA ASP A 43 7.18 -18.44 6.87
C ASP A 43 8.66 -18.47 7.29
N ILE A 44 9.40 -17.36 7.10
CA ILE A 44 10.79 -17.22 7.55
C ILE A 44 10.86 -17.32 9.07
N ILE A 45 10.00 -16.61 9.79
CA ILE A 45 9.92 -16.65 11.25
C ILE A 45 9.60 -18.08 11.72
N LYS A 46 8.59 -18.72 11.12
CA LYS A 46 8.20 -20.09 11.50
C LYS A 46 9.27 -21.13 11.18
N LYS A 47 10.08 -20.90 10.14
CA LYS A 47 11.23 -21.74 9.80
C LYS A 47 12.38 -21.59 10.79
N ASN A 48 12.66 -20.36 11.22
CA ASN A 48 13.76 -20.06 12.15
C ASN A 48 13.38 -20.35 13.61
N ILE A 49 12.10 -20.19 13.95
CA ILE A 49 11.52 -20.35 15.29
C ILE A 49 10.27 -21.24 15.15
N PRO A 50 10.42 -22.58 15.16
CA PRO A 50 9.31 -23.52 14.96
C PRO A 50 8.14 -23.35 15.94
N GLU A 51 8.42 -22.91 17.16
CA GLU A 51 7.46 -22.61 18.23
C GLU A 51 6.75 -21.26 18.08
N ALA A 52 7.16 -20.43 17.11
CA ALA A 52 6.57 -19.10 16.90
C ALA A 52 5.06 -19.18 16.74
N ASN A 53 4.32 -18.44 17.57
CA ASN A 53 2.89 -18.31 17.46
C ASN A 53 2.56 -17.22 16.44
N ILE A 54 2.05 -17.62 15.28
CA ILE A 54 1.70 -16.70 14.19
C ILE A 54 0.22 -16.35 14.28
N ILE A 55 -0.07 -15.11 14.64
CA ILE A 55 -1.42 -14.55 14.69
C ILE A 55 -1.62 -13.72 13.43
N PHE A 56 -2.38 -14.24 12.47
CA PHE A 56 -2.68 -13.54 11.22
C PHE A 56 -4.12 -13.03 11.22
N VAL A 57 -4.30 -11.76 10.90
CA VAL A 57 -5.59 -11.09 10.73
C VAL A 57 -5.63 -10.51 9.33
N ASP A 58 -6.53 -11.00 8.49
CA ASP A 58 -6.71 -10.52 7.12
C ASP A 58 -8.07 -9.82 7.01
N LYS A 59 -8.06 -8.48 6.96
CA LYS A 59 -9.31 -7.70 6.91
C LYS A 59 -10.08 -7.85 5.60
N GLU A 60 -9.53 -8.53 4.59
CA GLU A 60 -10.28 -8.91 3.38
C GLU A 60 -11.06 -10.22 3.54
N GLN A 61 -10.78 -11.01 4.58
CA GLN A 61 -11.49 -12.27 4.85
C GLN A 61 -12.69 -12.08 5.78
N LEU A 62 -13.80 -12.72 5.43
CA LEU A 62 -15.06 -12.67 6.22
C LEU A 62 -14.88 -13.10 7.67
N ALA A 63 -13.93 -14.00 7.95
CA ALA A 63 -13.62 -14.48 9.30
C ALA A 63 -13.23 -13.36 10.29
N PHE A 64 -12.78 -12.21 9.78
CA PHE A 64 -12.34 -11.07 10.59
C PHE A 64 -13.27 -9.86 10.50
N THR A 65 -14.49 -10.04 9.98
CA THR A 65 -15.48 -8.94 9.83
C THR A 65 -15.83 -8.30 11.16
N GLU A 66 -15.87 -9.08 12.24
CA GLU A 66 -16.21 -8.60 13.58
C GLU A 66 -15.11 -7.75 14.23
N ILE A 67 -13.88 -7.77 13.69
CA ILE A 67 -12.81 -6.89 14.18
C ILE A 67 -12.98 -5.52 13.52
N ARG A 68 -13.73 -4.62 14.16
CA ARG A 68 -14.08 -3.30 13.57
C ARG A 68 -13.21 -2.18 14.14
N ASN A 69 -12.88 -2.25 15.43
CA ASN A 69 -12.10 -1.24 16.12
C ASN A 69 -10.91 -1.83 16.88
N TYR A 70 -10.10 -0.95 17.46
CA TYR A 70 -8.90 -1.30 18.21
C TYR A 70 -9.15 -2.27 19.37
N MET A 71 -10.29 -2.17 20.07
CA MET A 71 -10.63 -3.07 21.18
C MET A 71 -10.94 -4.47 20.68
N ASP A 72 -11.67 -4.60 19.58
CA ASP A 72 -11.95 -5.91 18.97
C ASP A 72 -10.65 -6.61 18.59
N LEU A 73 -9.72 -5.88 17.95
CA LEU A 73 -8.41 -6.42 17.58
C LEU A 73 -7.63 -6.81 18.83
N TYR A 74 -7.58 -5.94 19.84
CA TYR A 74 -6.86 -6.20 21.09
C TYR A 74 -7.36 -7.48 21.78
N GLN A 75 -8.68 -7.63 21.92
CA GLN A 75 -9.29 -8.82 22.53
C GLN A 75 -9.07 -10.07 21.68
N TYR A 76 -9.14 -9.97 20.35
CA TYR A 76 -8.82 -11.08 19.46
C TYR A 76 -7.38 -11.56 19.65
N VAL A 77 -6.43 -10.64 19.70
CA VAL A 77 -5.00 -10.93 19.88
C VAL A 77 -4.75 -11.55 21.25
N LEU A 78 -5.28 -10.97 22.34
CA LEU A 78 -5.07 -11.50 23.69
C LEU A 78 -5.57 -12.95 23.85
N LYS A 79 -6.65 -13.33 23.19
CA LYS A 79 -7.17 -14.72 23.19
C LYS A 79 -6.28 -15.69 22.42
N LYS A 80 -5.46 -15.19 21.49
CA LYS A 80 -4.61 -15.99 20.59
C LYS A 80 -3.15 -16.03 21.02
N VAL A 81 -2.70 -15.07 21.82
CA VAL A 81 -1.37 -15.06 22.42
C VAL A 81 -1.22 -16.31 23.29
N THR A 82 -0.12 -17.03 23.09
CA THR A 82 0.21 -18.24 23.84
C THR A 82 1.57 -18.08 24.51
N GLY A 83 1.68 -18.51 25.76
CA GLY A 83 2.92 -18.39 26.54
C GLY A 83 3.37 -16.94 26.72
N HIS A 84 4.65 -16.76 27.03
CA HIS A 84 5.23 -15.44 27.26
C HIS A 84 6.14 -14.94 26.13
N ASN A 85 6.58 -15.81 25.20
CA ASN A 85 7.58 -15.47 24.19
C ASN A 85 7.09 -15.85 22.76
N HIS A 86 7.66 -15.19 21.74
CA HIS A 86 7.52 -15.53 20.31
C HIS A 86 6.10 -15.49 19.73
N ASN A 87 5.31 -14.48 20.13
CA ASN A 87 4.04 -14.17 19.48
C ASN A 87 4.27 -13.14 18.38
N TYR A 88 3.79 -13.41 17.17
CA TYR A 88 3.94 -12.54 16.01
C TYR A 88 2.57 -12.18 15.47
N LEU A 89 2.25 -10.90 15.43
CA LEU A 89 1.00 -10.37 14.92
C LEU A 89 1.20 -9.83 13.51
N PHE A 90 0.45 -10.37 12.56
CA PHE A 90 0.37 -9.92 11.19
C PHE A 90 -1.04 -9.41 10.91
N VAL A 91 -1.20 -8.14 10.55
CA VAL A 91 -2.49 -7.56 10.19
C VAL A 91 -2.47 -7.00 8.78
N ASP A 92 -3.22 -7.62 7.87
CA ASP A 92 -3.39 -7.14 6.51
C ASP A 92 -4.51 -6.09 6.43
N GLU A 93 -4.24 -4.98 5.74
CA GLU A 93 -5.13 -3.82 5.60
C GLU A 93 -5.56 -3.22 6.96
N ILE A 94 -4.58 -2.89 7.83
CA ILE A 94 -4.83 -2.40 9.21
C ILE A 94 -5.68 -1.12 9.26
N GLN A 95 -5.73 -0.32 8.18
CA GLN A 95 -6.60 0.87 8.13
C GLN A 95 -8.09 0.57 8.12
N GLU A 96 -8.49 -0.68 7.88
CA GLU A 96 -9.89 -1.10 7.99
C GLU A 96 -10.33 -1.29 9.45
N ILE A 97 -9.42 -1.09 10.41
CA ILE A 97 -9.69 -1.16 11.84
C ILE A 97 -9.63 0.25 12.43
N GLU A 98 -10.73 0.69 13.02
CA GLU A 98 -10.84 2.02 13.62
C GLU A 98 -9.90 2.19 14.82
N GLU A 99 -9.22 3.33 14.90
CA GLU A 99 -8.26 3.69 15.96
C GLU A 99 -7.18 2.63 16.24
N PHE A 100 -6.79 1.87 15.22
CA PHE A 100 -5.85 0.75 15.34
C PHE A 100 -4.54 1.09 16.08
N GLN A 101 -4.10 2.36 16.03
CA GLN A 101 -2.86 2.84 16.64
C GLN A 101 -2.86 2.61 18.16
N LEU A 102 -4.02 2.74 18.81
CA LEU A 102 -4.18 2.51 20.24
C LEU A 102 -3.87 1.04 20.60
N CYS A 103 -4.39 0.10 19.81
CA CYS A 103 -4.16 -1.33 20.00
C CYS A 103 -2.70 -1.69 19.75
N LEU A 104 -2.12 -1.29 18.61
CA LEU A 104 -0.73 -1.62 18.28
C LEU A 104 0.23 -1.08 19.35
N ARG A 105 -0.01 0.13 19.85
CA ARG A 105 0.79 0.74 20.92
C ARG A 105 0.66 -0.04 22.24
N SER A 106 -0.54 -0.46 22.61
CA SER A 106 -0.74 -1.26 23.83
C SER A 106 -0.02 -2.59 23.75
N LEU A 107 -0.23 -3.34 22.66
CA LEU A 107 0.39 -4.64 22.43
C LEU A 107 1.92 -4.56 22.42
N LEU A 108 2.49 -3.50 21.83
CA LEU A 108 3.92 -3.27 21.83
C LEU A 108 4.46 -2.94 23.24
N ASN A 109 3.81 -2.02 23.96
CA ASN A 109 4.23 -1.61 25.31
C ASN A 109 4.15 -2.76 26.33
N GLU A 110 3.15 -3.63 26.17
CA GLU A 110 2.96 -4.83 26.99
C GLU A 110 3.88 -5.99 26.56
N ASN A 111 4.70 -5.82 25.52
CA ASN A 111 5.54 -6.84 24.90
C ASN A 111 4.75 -8.13 24.54
N LYS A 112 3.50 -7.97 24.08
CA LYS A 112 2.61 -9.11 23.77
C LYS A 112 2.99 -9.77 22.47
N CYS A 113 3.37 -9.01 21.46
CA CYS A 113 3.69 -9.51 20.13
C CYS A 113 4.78 -8.68 19.45
N ASP A 114 5.49 -9.31 18.53
CA ASP A 114 6.17 -8.61 17.45
C ASP A 114 5.17 -8.30 16.33
N ILE A 115 5.08 -7.05 15.87
CA ILE A 115 3.93 -6.53 15.11
C ILE A 115 4.32 -6.14 13.69
N TYR A 116 3.59 -6.70 12.72
CA TYR A 116 3.66 -6.43 11.30
C TYR A 116 2.28 -6.07 10.78
N CYS A 117 2.16 -5.01 10.00
CA CYS A 117 0.90 -4.67 9.37
C CYS A 117 1.10 -4.12 7.96
N THR A 118 0.06 -4.23 7.13
CA THR A 118 0.07 -3.62 5.80
C THR A 118 -0.96 -2.51 5.68
N GLY A 119 -0.69 -1.61 4.74
CA GLY A 119 -1.59 -0.52 4.42
C GLY A 119 -1.60 -0.18 2.93
N SER A 120 -2.79 -0.16 2.33
CA SER A 120 -2.96 0.32 0.96
C SER A 120 -3.17 1.84 0.84
N ASN A 121 -3.09 2.58 1.94
CA ASN A 121 -3.31 4.02 1.98
C ASN A 121 -2.16 4.77 2.64
N ALA A 122 -1.57 5.74 1.95
CA ALA A 122 -0.48 6.57 2.46
C ALA A 122 -0.90 7.41 3.68
N LYS A 123 -2.19 7.74 3.82
CA LYS A 123 -2.74 8.47 4.97
C LYS A 123 -2.49 7.74 6.29
N MET A 124 -2.34 6.42 6.27
CA MET A 124 -1.99 5.59 7.44
C MET A 124 -0.68 5.99 8.10
N LEU A 125 0.20 6.62 7.32
CA LEU A 125 1.49 7.14 7.78
C LEU A 125 1.56 8.65 7.64
N SER A 126 0.41 9.32 7.61
CA SER A 126 0.35 10.76 7.78
C SER A 126 1.07 11.17 9.07
N SER A 127 1.59 12.39 9.09
CA SER A 127 2.33 12.94 10.24
C SER A 127 1.56 12.81 11.56
N GLU A 128 0.23 12.89 11.51
CA GLU A 128 -0.65 12.71 12.67
C GLU A 128 -0.64 11.26 13.18
N LEU A 129 -0.79 10.26 12.31
CA LEU A 129 -0.75 8.85 12.69
C LEU A 129 0.65 8.40 13.10
N ALA A 130 1.69 8.94 12.46
CA ALA A 130 3.07 8.76 12.88
C ALA A 130 3.31 9.29 14.31
N THR A 131 2.67 10.42 14.66
CA THR A 131 2.71 11.00 16.02
C THR A 131 1.99 10.11 17.02
N GLN A 132 0.86 9.50 16.66
CA GLN A 132 0.11 8.60 17.55
C GLN A 132 0.88 7.32 17.92
N LEU A 133 1.67 6.79 16.98
CA LEU A 133 2.61 5.69 17.22
C LEU A 133 3.88 6.15 17.96
N ALA A 134 4.07 7.47 18.13
CA ALA A 134 5.18 8.10 18.83
C ALA A 134 6.57 7.66 18.31
N GLY A 135 6.70 7.48 17.00
CA GLY A 135 7.94 7.02 16.38
C GLY A 135 8.30 5.55 16.63
N ARG A 136 7.42 4.75 17.27
CA ARG A 136 7.63 3.30 17.49
C ARG A 136 7.26 2.44 16.29
N TYR A 137 7.52 2.94 15.08
CA TYR A 137 7.27 2.20 13.86
C TYR A 137 8.37 2.47 12.83
N ILE A 138 8.51 1.55 11.90
CA ILE A 138 9.33 1.70 10.71
C ILE A 138 8.47 1.38 9.48
N GLU A 139 8.55 2.24 8.47
CA GLU A 139 7.85 2.05 7.21
C GLU A 139 8.72 1.33 6.18
N PHE A 140 8.13 0.34 5.52
CA PHE A 140 8.68 -0.33 4.35
C PHE A 140 7.76 -0.07 3.15
N PRO A 141 8.04 0.96 2.33
CA PRO A 141 7.29 1.18 1.11
C PRO A 141 7.63 0.08 0.10
N ILE A 142 6.59 -0.63 -0.34
CA ILE A 142 6.65 -1.62 -1.40
C ILE A 142 6.18 -0.95 -2.68
N HIS A 143 6.88 -1.24 -3.78
CA HIS A 143 6.51 -0.77 -5.10
C HIS A 143 6.06 -1.93 -5.99
N SER A 144 5.53 -1.59 -7.16
CA SER A 144 5.40 -2.53 -8.28
C SER A 144 6.72 -3.25 -8.54
N LEU A 145 6.67 -4.34 -9.29
CA LEU A 145 7.86 -5.05 -9.72
C LEU A 145 8.81 -4.07 -10.43
N SER A 146 10.08 -4.09 -10.04
CA SER A 146 11.16 -3.54 -10.87
C SER A 146 11.30 -4.36 -12.16
N TYR A 147 12.05 -3.85 -13.15
CA TYR A 147 12.28 -4.61 -14.38
C TYR A 147 12.90 -6.00 -14.12
N GLY A 148 13.89 -6.11 -13.23
CA GLY A 148 14.47 -7.41 -12.87
C GLY A 148 13.48 -8.36 -12.20
N GLU A 149 12.61 -7.84 -11.34
CA GLU A 149 11.51 -8.63 -10.76
C GLU A 149 10.48 -9.00 -11.83
N PHE A 150 10.18 -8.12 -12.79
CA PHE A 150 9.27 -8.40 -13.90
C PHE A 150 9.80 -9.57 -14.76
N LEU A 151 11.09 -9.57 -15.10
CA LEU A 151 11.73 -10.70 -15.81
C LEU A 151 11.57 -12.00 -15.03
N THR A 152 11.83 -11.97 -13.71
CA THR A 152 11.70 -13.14 -12.83
C THR A 152 10.27 -13.66 -12.77
N PHE A 153 9.29 -12.76 -12.57
CA PHE A 153 7.88 -13.12 -12.44
C PHE A 153 7.31 -13.69 -13.74
N ASN A 154 7.69 -13.12 -14.89
CA ASN A 154 7.18 -13.52 -16.20
C ASN A 154 8.10 -14.53 -16.92
N GLN A 155 9.15 -15.03 -16.24
CA GLN A 155 10.13 -15.98 -16.79
C GLN A 155 10.72 -15.53 -18.15
N CYS A 156 10.92 -14.23 -18.29
CA CYS A 156 11.46 -13.61 -19.50
C CYS A 156 12.97 -13.43 -19.36
N GLN A 157 13.68 -13.56 -20.48
CA GLN A 157 15.09 -13.16 -20.58
C GLN A 157 15.18 -11.64 -20.72
N ASP A 158 16.31 -11.07 -20.32
CA ASP A 158 16.58 -9.66 -20.56
C ASP A 158 16.72 -9.40 -22.06
N SER A 159 15.80 -8.62 -22.62
CA SER A 159 15.79 -8.28 -24.05
C SER A 159 15.06 -6.97 -24.29
N THR A 160 15.22 -6.42 -25.50
CA THR A 160 14.51 -5.21 -25.90
C THR A 160 12.99 -5.43 -25.93
N GLU A 161 12.54 -6.64 -26.27
CA GLU A 161 11.14 -7.06 -26.26
C GLU A 161 10.60 -7.10 -24.83
N SER A 162 11.31 -7.74 -23.90
CA SER A 162 10.94 -7.79 -22.48
C SER A 162 10.86 -6.39 -21.86
N LEU A 163 11.80 -5.51 -22.21
CA LEU A 163 11.77 -4.12 -21.79
C LEU A 163 10.54 -3.38 -22.36
N LYS A 164 10.21 -3.58 -23.63
CA LYS A 164 9.00 -3.02 -24.25
C LYS A 164 7.73 -3.51 -23.54
N LEU A 165 7.66 -4.79 -23.18
CA LEU A 165 6.52 -5.33 -22.42
C LEU A 165 6.42 -4.67 -21.04
N TYR A 166 7.53 -4.56 -20.31
CA TYR A 166 7.56 -3.89 -19.01
C TYR A 166 7.14 -2.41 -19.11
N LEU A 167 7.64 -1.69 -20.12
CA LEU A 167 7.24 -0.28 -20.34
C LEU A 167 5.77 -0.14 -20.76
N THR A 168 5.20 -1.15 -21.42
CA THR A 168 3.80 -1.14 -21.89
C THR A 168 2.82 -1.53 -20.78
N PHE A 169 3.13 -2.56 -20.01
CA PHE A 169 2.22 -3.14 -19.01
C PHE A 169 2.53 -2.72 -17.58
N GLY A 170 3.73 -2.20 -17.35
CA GLY A 170 4.23 -1.88 -16.01
C GLY A 170 4.61 -3.11 -15.19
N GLY A 171 4.79 -2.90 -13.90
CA GLY A 171 5.27 -3.90 -12.94
C GLY A 171 4.19 -4.49 -12.04
N MET A 172 2.91 -4.54 -12.44
CA MET A 172 1.89 -5.12 -11.55
C MET A 172 2.12 -6.62 -11.37
N PRO A 173 2.31 -7.13 -10.13
CA PRO A 173 2.72 -8.52 -9.93
C PRO A 173 1.77 -9.55 -10.53
N TYR A 174 0.46 -9.32 -10.46
CA TYR A 174 -0.54 -10.29 -10.94
C TYR A 174 -0.52 -10.51 -12.47
N ILE A 175 0.16 -9.65 -13.24
CA ILE A 175 0.26 -9.80 -14.70
C ILE A 175 0.83 -11.17 -15.09
N HIS A 176 1.76 -11.73 -14.31
CA HIS A 176 2.36 -13.04 -14.62
C HIS A 176 1.38 -14.22 -14.62
N ASN A 177 0.20 -14.05 -14.02
CA ASN A 177 -0.87 -15.06 -14.03
C ASN A 177 -1.78 -14.97 -15.26
N LEU A 178 -1.62 -13.94 -16.08
CA LEU A 178 -2.43 -13.69 -17.26
C LEU A 178 -1.72 -14.19 -18.51
N THR A 179 -2.50 -14.44 -19.56
CA THR A 179 -1.92 -14.58 -20.89
C THR A 179 -1.22 -13.28 -21.29
N MET A 180 -0.10 -13.38 -22.00
CA MET A 180 0.61 -12.22 -22.57
C MET A 180 -0.13 -11.61 -23.77
N ASP A 181 -1.46 -11.49 -23.63
CA ASP A 181 -2.34 -10.80 -24.54
C ASP A 181 -2.56 -9.37 -24.04
N LYS A 182 -2.35 -8.42 -24.94
CA LYS A 182 -2.45 -6.99 -24.64
C LYS A 182 -3.83 -6.62 -24.11
N ASN A 183 -4.91 -7.12 -24.73
CA ASN A 183 -6.27 -6.74 -24.35
C ASN A 183 -6.62 -7.27 -22.96
N VAL A 184 -6.26 -8.52 -22.67
CA VAL A 184 -6.48 -9.14 -21.34
C VAL A 184 -5.76 -8.37 -20.25
N ILE A 185 -4.49 -8.03 -20.46
CA ILE A 185 -3.71 -7.28 -19.46
C ILE A 185 -4.28 -5.87 -19.26
N PHE A 186 -4.62 -5.15 -20.34
CA PHE A 186 -5.20 -3.80 -20.21
C PHE A 186 -6.58 -3.82 -19.55
N GLU A 187 -7.40 -4.84 -19.78
CA GLU A 187 -8.67 -5.01 -19.08
C GLU A 187 -8.46 -5.21 -17.58
N TYR A 188 -7.53 -6.09 -17.20
CA TYR A 188 -7.14 -6.27 -15.79
C TYR A 188 -6.65 -4.96 -15.15
N LEU A 189 -5.75 -4.23 -15.83
CA LEU A 189 -5.22 -2.96 -15.33
C LEU A 189 -6.33 -1.90 -15.16
N ARG A 190 -7.28 -1.82 -16.10
CA ARG A 190 -8.46 -0.96 -15.95
C ARG A 190 -9.29 -1.34 -14.74
N ASN A 191 -9.54 -2.64 -14.50
CA ASN A 191 -10.31 -3.08 -13.34
C ASN A 191 -9.61 -2.78 -12.01
N VAL A 192 -8.29 -2.92 -11.95
CA VAL A 192 -7.49 -2.51 -10.79
C VAL A 192 -7.61 -1.00 -10.58
N TYR A 193 -7.44 -0.21 -11.64
CA TYR A 193 -7.59 1.24 -11.60
C TYR A 193 -8.98 1.66 -11.09
N SER A 194 -10.05 1.12 -11.66
CA SER A 194 -11.43 1.42 -11.26
C SER A 194 -11.68 1.05 -9.81
N THR A 195 -11.11 -0.07 -9.33
CA THR A 195 -11.22 -0.48 -7.93
C THR A 195 -10.56 0.53 -7.00
N ILE A 196 -9.33 0.96 -7.30
CA ILE A 196 -8.61 1.95 -6.50
C ILE A 196 -9.38 3.28 -6.52
N LEU A 197 -9.82 3.73 -7.69
CA LEU A 197 -10.55 4.98 -7.83
C LEU A 197 -11.85 4.98 -7.01
N LEU A 198 -12.67 3.95 -7.16
CA LEU A 198 -13.98 3.91 -6.50
C LEU A 198 -13.85 3.61 -4.99
N LYS A 199 -13.05 2.61 -4.62
CA LYS A 199 -12.96 2.16 -3.22
C LYS A 199 -12.02 3.03 -2.40
N ASP A 200 -10.81 3.26 -2.88
CA ASP A 200 -9.75 3.88 -2.08
C ASP A 200 -9.76 5.41 -2.16
N VAL A 201 -10.38 5.98 -3.19
CA VAL A 201 -10.49 7.44 -3.39
C VAL A 201 -11.92 7.92 -3.16
N VAL A 202 -12.90 7.46 -3.95
CA VAL A 202 -14.27 7.99 -3.89
C VAL A 202 -14.97 7.66 -2.57
N ALA A 203 -15.06 6.37 -2.21
CA ALA A 203 -15.76 5.96 -1.00
C ALA A 203 -15.06 6.48 0.26
N ARG A 204 -13.73 6.34 0.33
CA ARG A 204 -12.96 6.67 1.54
C ARG A 204 -12.87 8.17 1.82
N GLU A 205 -12.68 9.00 0.78
CA GLU A 205 -12.59 10.46 0.95
C GLU A 205 -13.95 11.14 0.72
N SER A 206 -15.03 10.37 0.59
CA SER A 206 -16.42 10.86 0.41
C SER A 206 -16.54 11.85 -0.76
N ILE A 207 -15.89 11.53 -1.88
CA ILE A 207 -15.89 12.39 -3.06
C ILE A 207 -17.28 12.40 -3.71
N ARG A 208 -17.88 13.58 -3.82
CA ARG A 208 -19.21 13.77 -4.40
C ARG A 208 -19.21 13.82 -5.93
N ASN A 209 -18.20 14.44 -6.55
CA ASN A 209 -18.15 14.63 -8.00
C ASN A 209 -17.17 13.65 -8.65
N VAL A 210 -17.64 12.43 -8.89
CA VAL A 210 -16.83 11.36 -9.50
C VAL A 210 -16.47 11.67 -10.95
N SER A 211 -17.39 12.24 -11.73
CA SER A 211 -17.12 12.63 -13.12
C SER A 211 -15.97 13.63 -13.23
N PHE A 212 -15.91 14.60 -12.31
CA PHE A 212 -14.77 15.51 -12.26
C PHE A 212 -13.46 14.80 -11.90
N LEU A 213 -13.49 13.87 -10.95
CA LEU A 213 -12.31 13.09 -10.58
C LEU A 213 -11.76 12.31 -11.78
N GLU A 214 -12.62 11.66 -12.55
CA GLU A 214 -12.23 10.92 -13.76
C GLU A 214 -11.58 11.83 -14.80
N ASN A 215 -12.19 13.00 -15.06
CA ASN A 215 -11.62 13.99 -15.97
C ASN A 215 -10.26 14.53 -15.48
N LEU A 216 -10.13 14.76 -14.17
CA LEU A 216 -8.87 15.18 -13.57
C LEU A 216 -7.79 14.11 -13.73
N VAL A 217 -8.13 12.84 -13.52
CA VAL A 217 -7.16 11.74 -13.71
C VAL A 217 -6.77 11.60 -15.18
N ALA A 218 -7.71 11.66 -16.12
CA ALA A 218 -7.42 11.63 -17.55
C ALA A 218 -6.46 12.76 -17.94
N TYR A 219 -6.72 13.99 -17.49
CA TYR A 219 -5.81 15.12 -17.68
C TYR A 219 -4.42 14.84 -17.12
N LEU A 220 -4.32 14.27 -15.91
CA LEU A 220 -3.02 13.97 -15.31
C LEU A 220 -2.24 12.90 -16.07
N ILE A 221 -2.92 11.90 -16.62
CA ILE A 221 -2.33 10.86 -17.46
C ILE A 221 -1.78 11.47 -18.75
N ASP A 222 -2.56 12.29 -19.44
CA ASP A 222 -2.17 12.96 -20.69
C ASP A 222 -0.99 13.93 -20.50
N ASN A 223 -0.81 14.44 -19.29
CA ASN A 223 0.25 15.38 -18.92
C ASN A 223 1.37 14.71 -18.10
N THR A 224 1.44 13.38 -18.07
CA THR A 224 2.52 12.64 -17.38
C THR A 224 3.90 13.05 -17.90
N GLY A 225 4.82 13.34 -16.98
CA GLY A 225 6.18 13.81 -17.31
C GLY A 225 6.32 15.32 -17.52
N SER A 226 5.24 16.10 -17.45
CA SER A 226 5.26 17.56 -17.45
C SER A 226 5.08 18.14 -16.03
N LEU A 227 5.67 19.31 -15.77
CA LEU A 227 5.44 20.04 -14.51
C LEU A 227 4.05 20.68 -14.55
N PHE A 228 3.14 20.21 -13.71
CA PHE A 228 1.81 20.79 -13.56
C PHE A 228 1.64 21.49 -12.20
N SER A 229 0.77 22.51 -12.16
CA SER A 229 0.36 23.18 -10.92
C SER A 229 -1.15 23.14 -10.80
N ALA A 230 -1.67 23.13 -9.57
CA ALA A 230 -3.13 23.19 -9.34
C ALA A 230 -3.78 24.44 -9.98
N GLN A 231 -3.00 25.51 -10.16
CA GLN A 231 -3.42 26.71 -10.88
C GLN A 231 -3.55 26.47 -12.38
N ASN A 232 -2.62 25.76 -13.02
CA ASN A 232 -2.69 25.40 -14.43
C ASN A 232 -3.88 24.46 -14.70
N ILE A 233 -4.11 23.49 -13.80
CA ILE A 233 -5.28 22.60 -13.86
C ILE A 233 -6.58 23.41 -13.77
N SER A 234 -6.68 24.34 -12.79
CA SER A 234 -7.86 25.20 -12.64
C SER A 234 -8.11 26.08 -13.87
N LYS A 235 -7.06 26.64 -14.49
CA LYS A 235 -7.16 27.45 -15.71
C LYS A 235 -7.62 26.61 -16.91
N TYR A 236 -7.06 25.42 -17.11
CA TYR A 236 -7.47 24.50 -18.17
C TYR A 236 -8.95 24.08 -18.02
N LEU A 237 -9.38 23.74 -16.80
CA LEU A 237 -10.77 23.38 -16.54
C LEU A 237 -11.72 24.56 -16.78
N LYS A 238 -11.33 25.78 -16.39
CA LYS A 238 -12.09 27.00 -16.73
C LYS A 238 -12.23 27.19 -18.23
N SER A 239 -11.19 26.89 -19.03
CA SER A 239 -11.30 26.95 -20.50
C SER A 239 -12.22 25.87 -21.10
N GLN A 240 -12.49 24.79 -20.37
CA GLN A 240 -13.47 23.75 -20.70
C GLN A 240 -14.86 24.04 -20.08
N HIS A 241 -15.11 25.28 -19.64
CA HIS A 241 -16.34 25.70 -18.94
C HIS A 241 -16.64 24.97 -17.62
N VAL A 242 -15.63 24.33 -17.00
CA VAL A 242 -15.73 23.67 -15.69
C VAL A 242 -15.13 24.59 -14.62
N ASN A 243 -15.97 25.25 -13.82
CA ASN A 243 -15.51 26.14 -12.76
C ASN A 243 -15.39 25.41 -11.42
N ILE A 244 -14.17 25.04 -11.05
CA ILE A 244 -13.88 24.33 -9.80
C ILE A 244 -12.85 25.10 -8.97
N PRO A 245 -13.09 25.33 -7.66
CA PRO A 245 -12.13 25.97 -6.79
C PRO A 245 -10.80 25.22 -6.73
N THR A 246 -9.69 25.94 -6.73
CA THR A 246 -8.34 25.35 -6.64
C THR A 246 -8.18 24.48 -5.39
N GLN A 247 -8.82 24.85 -4.28
CA GLN A 247 -8.83 24.05 -3.05
C GLN A 247 -9.47 22.67 -3.26
N THR A 248 -10.54 22.60 -4.04
CA THR A 248 -11.18 21.32 -4.39
C THR A 248 -10.23 20.46 -5.23
N ILE A 249 -9.54 21.05 -6.21
CA ILE A 249 -8.53 20.33 -7.01
C ILE A 249 -7.43 19.77 -6.12
N LEU A 250 -6.89 20.58 -5.19
CA LEU A 250 -5.87 20.14 -4.24
C LEU A 250 -6.36 18.99 -3.35
N ASN A 251 -7.61 19.03 -2.90
CA ASN A 251 -8.20 17.95 -2.10
C ASN A 251 -8.31 16.64 -2.92
N TYR A 252 -8.70 16.71 -4.20
CA TYR A 252 -8.78 15.54 -5.08
C TYR A 252 -7.39 14.98 -5.38
N LEU A 253 -6.40 15.85 -5.66
CA LEU A 253 -5.01 15.44 -5.85
C LEU A 253 -4.44 14.76 -4.58
N LYS A 254 -4.76 15.29 -3.40
CA LYS A 254 -4.37 14.68 -2.12
C LYS A 254 -5.00 13.30 -1.95
N ALA A 255 -6.28 13.14 -2.27
CA ALA A 255 -6.99 11.86 -2.23
C ALA A 255 -6.34 10.82 -3.17
N LEU A 256 -5.98 11.24 -4.39
CA LEU A 256 -5.27 10.38 -5.36
C LEU A 256 -3.84 10.01 -4.92
N CYS A 257 -3.15 10.89 -4.21
CA CYS A 257 -1.86 10.58 -3.60
C CYS A 257 -2.00 9.59 -2.42
N ASN A 258 -3.03 9.77 -1.60
CA ASN A 258 -3.32 8.90 -0.46
C ASN A 258 -3.56 7.45 -0.93
N SER A 259 -4.18 7.23 -2.09
CA SER A 259 -4.40 5.89 -2.66
C SER A 259 -3.21 5.31 -3.42
N PHE A 260 -2.05 5.99 -3.43
CA PHE A 260 -0.87 5.67 -4.24
C PHE A 260 -1.14 5.61 -5.77
N LEU A 261 -2.22 6.22 -6.24
CA LEU A 261 -2.50 6.33 -7.68
C LEU A 261 -1.60 7.39 -8.32
N LEU A 262 -1.29 8.44 -7.57
CA LEU A 262 -0.33 9.47 -7.95
C LEU A 262 0.80 9.55 -6.94
N PHE A 263 2.02 9.74 -7.45
CA PHE A 263 3.16 10.12 -6.62
C PHE A 263 3.48 11.58 -6.91
N TYR A 264 3.14 12.45 -5.98
CA TYR A 264 3.44 13.88 -6.08
C TYR A 264 4.62 14.22 -5.18
N LYS A 265 5.75 14.61 -5.79
CA LYS A 265 6.90 15.14 -5.08
C LYS A 265 6.80 16.66 -5.05
N ASN A 266 6.57 17.24 -3.87
CA ASN A 266 6.69 18.69 -3.68
C ASN A 266 8.14 19.11 -3.95
N GLN A 267 8.37 19.98 -4.94
CA GLN A 267 9.68 20.59 -5.23
C GLN A 267 10.12 21.64 -4.18
N ARG A 268 9.67 21.54 -2.92
CA ARG A 268 10.07 22.48 -1.86
C ARG A 268 10.71 21.73 -0.70
N ALA A 269 12.00 21.42 -0.86
CA ALA A 269 12.98 21.30 0.22
C ALA A 269 14.44 21.18 -0.28
N GLU A 270 14.81 21.67 -1.47
CA GLU A 270 16.22 21.80 -1.86
C GLU A 270 16.44 23.10 -2.64
N ASN A 271 16.31 24.23 -1.93
CA ASN A 271 17.12 25.39 -2.26
C ASN A 271 18.30 25.36 -1.29
N PRO A 272 19.48 24.83 -1.66
CA PRO A 272 20.69 25.24 -0.97
C PRO A 272 20.90 26.72 -1.32
N LYS A 273 20.37 27.60 -0.48
CA LYS A 273 20.99 28.91 -0.31
C LYS A 273 22.23 28.68 0.54
N GLY A 274 23.37 28.68 -0.12
CA GLY A 274 24.71 28.53 0.43
C GLY A 274 25.69 28.50 -0.71
#